data_AF-A0A484KBE1-F1
#
_entry.id   AF-A0A484KBE1-F1
#
_cell.length_a   1.000
_cell.length_b   1.000
_cell.length_c   1.000
_cell.angle_alpha   90.00
_cell.angle_beta   90.00
_cell.angle_gamma   90.00
#
_symmetry.space_group_name_H-M   'P 1'
#
loop_
_entity.id
_entity.type
_entity.pdbx_description
1 polymer ?
#
loop_
_entity_poly.entity_id
_entity_poly.type
_entity_poly.pdbx_seq_one_letter_code
_entity_poly.pdbx_strand_id
1 'polypeptide(L)'
;MLRYVYTETEEHCIVDLFRTWSKTLTAARVINAIPIEEHKDIFVLSARPFAQKAVKEFAKQIGATAIEGDNSIETFAAKLHSSSIKPRLLIVADSKTDRKAVAEAFYSNIRIPVIAFADVDASMRYVDIGIPGNLTNKRCIARLFWLLGKTVRRTRNQRWRVPVLSILVVVVKVLKAEN
;
A
#
# COMPACT_ATOMS: atom_id res chain seq x y z
N MET A 1 2.99 -6.52 -15.56
CA MET A 1 4.19 -6.30 -14.71
C MET A 1 5.38 -7.20 -15.07
N LEU A 2 5.45 -7.69 -16.32
CA LEU A 2 6.38 -8.74 -16.77
C LEU A 2 7.87 -8.41 -16.55
N ARG A 3 8.28 -7.14 -16.66
CA ARG A 3 9.66 -6.71 -16.38
C ARG A 3 10.14 -6.96 -14.94
N TYR A 4 9.25 -7.32 -14.01
CA TYR A 4 9.60 -7.63 -12.61
C TYR A 4 9.62 -9.13 -12.34
N VAL A 5 9.32 -9.96 -13.35
CA VAL A 5 9.44 -11.42 -13.28
C VAL A 5 10.92 -11.78 -13.46
N TYR A 6 11.43 -12.61 -12.55
CA TYR A 6 12.77 -13.16 -12.61
C TYR A 6 12.80 -14.44 -13.45
N THR A 7 11.88 -15.36 -13.15
CA THR A 7 11.70 -16.61 -13.88
C THR A 7 10.23 -17.04 -13.79
N GLU A 8 9.82 -17.94 -14.67
CA GLU A 8 8.49 -18.53 -14.68
C GLU A 8 8.63 -20.04 -14.50
N THR A 9 7.73 -20.63 -13.72
CA THR A 9 7.49 -22.08 -13.72
C THR A 9 6.23 -22.36 -14.53
N GLU A 10 5.88 -23.64 -14.72
CA GLU A 10 4.68 -24.01 -15.48
C GLU A 10 3.39 -23.38 -14.94
N GLU A 11 3.33 -23.10 -13.64
CA GLU A 11 2.12 -22.58 -12.97
C GLU A 11 2.30 -21.18 -12.38
N HIS A 12 3.53 -20.73 -12.08
CA HIS A 12 3.76 -19.55 -11.27
C HIS A 12 4.87 -18.64 -11.83
N CYS A 13 4.62 -17.34 -11.79
CA CYS A 13 5.64 -16.32 -12.04
C CYS A 13 6.41 -16.02 -10.75
N ILE A 14 7.74 -16.15 -10.78
CA ILE A 14 8.62 -15.79 -9.67
C ILE A 14 9.07 -14.35 -9.85
N VAL A 15 8.72 -13.50 -8.90
CA VAL A 15 9.07 -12.07 -8.90
C VAL A 15 10.49 -11.85 -8.37
N ASP A 16 11.23 -10.93 -9.01
CA ASP A 16 12.55 -10.50 -8.57
C ASP A 16 12.46 -9.67 -7.26
N LEU A 17 12.97 -10.26 -6.18
CA LEU A 17 12.99 -9.64 -4.85
C LEU A 17 13.87 -8.38 -4.78
N PHE A 18 14.95 -8.30 -5.56
CA PHE A 18 15.78 -7.10 -5.62
C PHE A 18 15.00 -5.93 -6.22
N ARG A 19 14.18 -6.20 -7.25
CA ARG A 19 13.30 -5.18 -7.83
C ARG A 19 12.18 -4.77 -6.87
N THR A 20 11.56 -5.72 -6.16
CA THR A 20 10.60 -5.41 -5.08
C THR A 20 11.23 -4.50 -4.04
N TRP A 21 12.45 -4.81 -3.58
CA TRP A 21 13.16 -4.01 -2.59
C TRP A 21 13.49 -2.60 -3.11
N SER A 22 14.01 -2.50 -4.33
CA SER A 22 14.33 -1.21 -4.98
C SER A 22 13.10 -0.30 -5.11
N LYS A 23 11.96 -0.87 -5.52
CA LYS A 23 10.68 -0.14 -5.59
C LYS A 23 10.15 0.24 -4.21
N THR A 24 10.31 -0.63 -3.22
CA THR A 24 9.95 -0.33 -1.83
C THR A 24 10.77 0.83 -1.26
N LEU A 25 12.08 0.87 -1.53
CA LEU A 25 12.94 1.99 -1.16
C LEU A 25 12.53 3.29 -1.84
N THR A 26 12.16 3.22 -3.12
CA THR A 26 11.71 4.39 -3.90
C THR A 26 10.40 4.93 -3.34
N ALA A 27 9.41 4.07 -3.11
CA ALA A 27 8.15 4.43 -2.47
C ALA A 27 8.37 5.03 -1.08
N ALA A 28 9.25 4.45 -0.27
CA ALA A 28 9.58 4.96 1.05
C ALA A 28 10.20 6.36 1.01
N ARG A 29 11.07 6.64 0.02
CA ARG A 29 11.63 7.98 -0.19
C ARG A 29 10.56 9.00 -0.57
N VAL A 30 9.63 8.64 -1.45
CA VAL A 30 8.50 9.51 -1.84
C VAL A 30 7.61 9.84 -0.64
N ILE A 31 7.25 8.83 0.16
CA ILE A 31 6.49 9.04 1.40
C ILE A 31 7.27 9.97 2.34
N ASN A 32 8.58 9.78 2.45
CA ASN A 32 9.41 10.57 3.34
C ASN A 32 9.63 12.01 2.92
N ALA A 33 9.50 12.31 1.62
CA ALA A 33 9.56 13.66 1.09
C ALA A 33 8.35 14.52 1.53
N ILE A 34 7.25 13.90 1.96
CA ILE A 34 6.10 14.59 2.55
C ILE A 34 6.41 14.91 4.02
N PRO A 35 6.20 16.16 4.49
CA PRO A 35 6.38 16.52 5.90
C PRO A 35 5.45 15.73 6.83
N ILE A 36 5.89 15.43 8.06
CA ILE A 36 5.18 14.53 8.98
C ILE A 36 3.81 15.08 9.36
N GLU A 37 3.72 16.39 9.58
CA GLU A 37 2.52 17.15 9.90
C GLU A 37 1.42 17.04 8.82
N GLU A 38 1.81 16.72 7.59
CA GLU A 38 0.93 16.56 6.43
C GLU A 38 0.67 15.09 6.08
N HIS A 39 1.18 14.14 6.88
CA HIS A 39 0.94 12.72 6.63
C HIS A 39 -0.54 12.35 6.67
N LYS A 40 -1.37 13.11 7.40
CA LYS A 40 -2.83 12.97 7.40
C LYS A 40 -3.46 13.06 6.01
N ASP A 41 -2.79 13.72 5.07
CA ASP A 41 -3.24 13.91 3.68
C ASP A 41 -2.77 12.78 2.75
N ILE A 42 -2.04 11.78 3.29
CA ILE A 42 -1.75 10.52 2.62
C ILE A 42 -2.90 9.57 2.88
N PHE A 43 -3.48 9.05 1.81
CA PHE A 43 -4.58 8.09 1.88
C PHE A 43 -4.07 6.68 1.60
N VAL A 44 -4.47 5.74 2.44
CA VAL A 44 -4.19 4.31 2.25
C VAL A 44 -5.51 3.57 2.16
N LEU A 45 -5.72 2.81 1.09
CA LEU A 45 -6.98 2.10 0.85
C LEU A 45 -6.77 0.70 0.29
N SER A 46 -7.80 -0.11 0.46
CA SER A 46 -7.93 -1.44 -0.12
C SER A 46 -9.38 -1.86 -0.16
N ALA A 47 -9.88 -2.29 -1.32
CA ALA A 47 -11.17 -2.96 -1.42
C ALA A 47 -11.10 -4.42 -0.96
N ARG A 48 -9.90 -5.02 -0.91
CA ARG A 48 -9.74 -6.44 -0.49
C ARG A 48 -9.93 -6.58 1.03
N PRO A 49 -10.87 -7.44 1.50
CA PRO A 49 -11.14 -7.61 2.94
C PRO A 49 -9.90 -8.04 3.74
N PHE A 50 -9.08 -8.91 3.16
CA PHE A 50 -7.88 -9.45 3.81
C PHE A 50 -6.79 -8.40 4.09
N ALA A 51 -6.80 -7.29 3.34
CA ALA A 51 -5.78 -6.25 3.41
C ALA A 51 -6.23 -5.05 4.27
N GLN A 52 -7.51 -4.91 4.60
CA GLN A 52 -8.04 -3.78 5.39
C GLN A 52 -7.30 -3.62 6.73
N LYS A 53 -7.04 -4.74 7.43
CA LYS A 53 -6.31 -4.71 8.71
C LYS A 53 -4.84 -4.29 8.55
N ALA A 54 -4.20 -4.66 7.44
CA ALA A 54 -2.83 -4.25 7.14
C ALA A 54 -2.77 -2.74 6.80
N VAL A 55 -3.73 -2.26 6.01
CA VAL A 55 -3.90 -0.84 5.66
C VAL A 55 -4.05 0.02 6.92
N LYS A 56 -4.95 -0.37 7.82
CA LYS A 56 -5.19 0.33 9.10
C LYS A 56 -3.93 0.45 9.94
N GLU A 57 -3.24 -0.67 10.14
CA GLU A 57 -2.03 -0.71 10.96
C GLU A 57 -0.89 0.09 10.32
N PHE A 58 -0.71 -0.03 9.00
CA PHE A 58 0.28 0.77 8.27
C PHE A 58 0.00 2.26 8.36
N ALA A 59 -1.26 2.67 8.15
CA ALA A 59 -1.67 4.07 8.24
C ALA A 59 -1.39 4.64 9.64
N LYS A 60 -1.72 3.89 10.70
CA LYS A 60 -1.40 4.25 12.08
C LYS A 60 0.10 4.40 12.33
N GLN A 61 0.93 3.55 11.73
CA GLN A 61 2.38 3.59 11.91
C GLN A 61 3.03 4.81 11.24
N ILE A 62 2.48 5.24 10.11
CA ILE A 62 3.00 6.38 9.33
C ILE A 62 2.32 7.70 9.70
N GLY A 63 1.14 7.67 10.32
CA GLY A 63 0.30 8.85 10.56
C GLY A 63 -0.56 9.23 9.35
N ALA A 64 -0.83 8.26 8.46
CA ALA A 64 -1.67 8.43 7.29
C ALA A 64 -3.15 8.16 7.59
N THR A 65 -4.03 8.58 6.68
CA THR A 65 -5.47 8.33 6.78
C THR A 65 -5.83 7.01 6.09
N ALA A 66 -6.27 6.02 6.87
CA ALA A 66 -6.82 4.78 6.33
C ALA A 66 -8.26 4.97 5.88
N ILE A 67 -8.61 4.41 4.73
CA ILE A 67 -10.00 4.24 4.29
C ILE A 67 -10.32 2.74 4.34
N GLU A 68 -11.20 2.38 5.27
CA GLU A 68 -11.56 1.00 5.59
C GLU A 68 -12.98 0.67 5.11
N GLY A 69 -13.29 -0.62 5.03
CA GLY A 69 -14.63 -1.13 4.68
C GLY A 69 -14.83 -1.44 3.21
N ASP A 70 -15.93 -2.13 2.93
CA ASP A 70 -16.27 -2.61 1.59
C ASP A 70 -16.59 -1.44 0.63
N ASN A 71 -17.08 -0.32 1.18
CA ASN A 71 -17.34 0.92 0.44
C ASN A 71 -16.15 1.88 0.44
N SER A 72 -14.92 1.36 0.59
CA SER A 72 -13.69 2.17 0.68
C SER A 72 -13.49 3.06 -0.56
N ILE A 73 -13.86 2.58 -1.75
CA ILE A 73 -13.72 3.34 -3.00
C ILE A 73 -14.70 4.52 -3.04
N GLU A 74 -15.96 4.30 -2.67
CA GLU A 74 -16.99 5.34 -2.62
C GLU A 74 -16.66 6.40 -1.56
N THR A 75 -16.19 5.94 -0.41
CA THR A 75 -15.72 6.82 0.67
C THR A 75 -14.55 7.68 0.22
N PHE A 76 -13.61 7.12 -0.55
CA PHE A 76 -12.50 7.86 -1.11
C PHE A 76 -12.96 8.93 -2.10
N ALA A 77 -13.84 8.58 -3.05
CA ALA A 77 -14.39 9.53 -4.02
C ALA A 77 -15.16 10.67 -3.33
N ALA A 78 -15.99 10.35 -2.33
CA ALA A 78 -16.71 11.35 -1.55
C ALA A 78 -15.75 12.30 -0.80
N LYS A 79 -14.67 11.78 -0.23
CA LYS A 79 -13.62 12.60 0.42
C LYS A 79 -12.87 13.46 -0.59
N LEU A 80 -12.63 12.96 -1.79
CA LEU A 80 -11.93 13.68 -2.86
C LEU A 80 -12.72 14.87 -3.39
N HIS A 81 -14.05 14.74 -3.46
CA HIS A 81 -14.94 15.83 -3.87
C HIS A 81 -15.32 16.78 -2.73
N SER A 82 -15.01 16.42 -1.48
CA SER A 82 -15.16 17.33 -0.34
C SER A 82 -14.05 18.39 -0.36
N SER A 83 -14.43 19.66 -0.23
CA SER A 83 -13.50 20.81 -0.26
C SER A 83 -12.53 20.87 0.93
N SER A 84 -12.73 20.04 1.96
CA SER A 84 -11.98 20.12 3.22
C SER A 84 -10.67 19.34 3.24
N ILE A 85 -10.44 18.41 2.31
CA ILE A 85 -9.24 17.56 2.33
C ILE A 85 -8.47 17.69 1.03
N LYS A 86 -7.15 17.89 1.13
CA LYS A 86 -6.23 17.94 -0.01
C LYS A 86 -5.33 16.70 -0.04
N PRO A 87 -5.74 15.62 -0.72
CA PRO A 87 -4.92 14.41 -0.83
C PRO A 87 -3.58 14.70 -1.53
N ARG A 88 -2.48 14.24 -0.92
CA ARG A 88 -1.13 14.40 -1.49
C ARG A 88 -0.57 13.12 -2.10
N LEU A 89 -1.00 11.97 -1.61
CA LEU A 89 -0.50 10.67 -2.04
C LEU A 89 -1.56 9.61 -1.79
N LEU A 90 -1.75 8.72 -2.77
CA LEU A 90 -2.59 7.54 -2.64
C LEU A 90 -1.72 6.29 -2.58
N ILE A 91 -1.94 5.45 -1.57
CA ILE A 91 -1.32 4.14 -1.43
C ILE A 91 -2.42 3.07 -1.49
N VAL A 92 -2.26 2.14 -2.41
CA VAL A 92 -3.28 1.15 -2.76
C VAL A 92 -2.72 -0.26 -2.55
N ALA A 93 -3.54 -1.14 -1.96
CA ALA A 93 -3.13 -2.52 -1.69
C ALA A 93 -2.99 -3.38 -2.95
N ASP A 94 -3.80 -3.12 -3.97
CA ASP A 94 -3.76 -3.87 -5.23
C ASP A 94 -4.25 -3.02 -6.40
N SER A 95 -3.40 -2.79 -7.40
CA SER A 95 -3.76 -1.99 -8.58
C SER A 95 -4.86 -2.62 -9.45
N LYS A 96 -5.09 -3.93 -9.32
CA LYS A 96 -6.13 -4.66 -10.07
C LYS A 96 -7.50 -4.49 -9.44
N THR A 97 -7.64 -4.75 -8.13
CA THR A 97 -8.94 -4.67 -7.44
C THR A 97 -9.38 -3.24 -7.19
N ASP A 98 -8.41 -2.36 -6.90
CA ASP A 98 -8.69 -0.98 -6.48
C ASP A 98 -8.59 0.00 -7.66
N ARG A 99 -8.67 -0.51 -8.90
CA ARG A 99 -8.51 0.26 -10.13
C ARG A 99 -9.43 1.47 -10.21
N LYS A 100 -10.63 1.40 -9.63
CA LYS A 100 -11.55 2.54 -9.55
C LYS A 100 -10.95 3.68 -8.73
N ALA A 101 -10.41 3.40 -7.55
CA ALA A 101 -9.76 4.42 -6.72
C ALA A 101 -8.53 5.04 -7.40
N VAL A 102 -7.76 4.21 -8.11
CA VAL A 102 -6.63 4.68 -8.94
C VAL A 102 -7.10 5.62 -10.06
N ALA A 103 -8.22 5.29 -10.72
CA ALA A 103 -8.81 6.13 -11.76
C ALA A 103 -9.36 7.45 -11.19
N GLU A 104 -10.07 7.42 -10.07
CA GLU A 104 -10.56 8.62 -9.37
C GLU A 104 -9.41 9.56 -9.00
N ALA A 105 -8.31 9.00 -8.49
CA ALA A 105 -7.11 9.78 -8.17
C ALA A 105 -6.53 10.52 -9.39
N PHE A 106 -6.52 9.86 -10.54
CA PHE A 106 -6.02 10.42 -11.80
C PHE A 106 -6.97 11.46 -12.42
N TYR A 107 -8.27 11.17 -12.44
CA TYR A 107 -9.28 12.08 -13.03
C TYR A 107 -9.62 13.27 -12.14
N SER A 108 -9.26 13.22 -10.86
CA SER A 108 -9.43 14.36 -9.96
C SER A 108 -8.68 15.60 -10.43
N ASN A 109 -9.25 16.78 -10.14
CA ASN A 109 -8.65 18.07 -10.51
C ASN A 109 -7.25 18.29 -9.92
N ILE A 110 -6.92 17.61 -8.81
CA ILE A 110 -5.66 17.77 -8.07
C ILE A 110 -4.56 16.84 -8.62
N ARG A 111 -4.91 15.76 -9.35
CA ARG A 111 -4.00 14.71 -9.86
C ARG A 111 -3.09 14.14 -8.78
N ILE A 112 -3.60 13.16 -8.05
CA ILE A 112 -2.91 12.57 -6.90
C ILE A 112 -1.93 11.49 -7.39
N PRO A 113 -0.66 11.51 -6.95
CA PRO A 113 0.29 10.44 -7.26
C PRO A 113 -0.11 9.13 -6.56
N VAL A 114 0.09 8.00 -7.24
CA VAL A 114 -0.36 6.68 -6.79
C VAL A 114 0.81 5.72 -6.65
N ILE A 115 0.92 5.15 -5.45
CA ILE A 115 1.77 3.98 -5.15
C ILE A 115 0.84 2.78 -4.99
N ALA A 116 1.10 1.70 -5.71
CA ALA A 116 0.31 0.47 -5.56
C ALA A 116 1.22 -0.74 -5.42
N PHE A 117 0.80 -1.71 -4.61
CA PHE A 117 1.30 -3.06 -4.80
C PHE A 117 0.62 -3.68 -6.01
N ALA A 118 1.38 -4.48 -6.75
CA ALA A 118 0.92 -5.04 -8.01
C ALA A 118 1.44 -6.46 -8.18
N ASP A 119 0.52 -7.36 -8.56
CA ASP A 119 0.85 -8.70 -9.00
C ASP A 119 1.32 -8.69 -10.48
N VAL A 120 1.77 -9.82 -11.00
CA VAL A 120 2.37 -9.93 -12.34
C VAL A 120 1.37 -9.58 -13.45
N ASP A 121 0.11 -9.97 -13.26
CA ASP A 121 -1.02 -9.74 -14.15
C ASP A 121 -1.69 -8.36 -13.96
N ALA A 122 -1.25 -7.59 -12.97
CA ALA A 122 -1.90 -6.34 -12.62
C ALA A 122 -1.63 -5.23 -13.66
N SER A 123 -2.67 -4.44 -13.94
CA SER A 123 -2.57 -3.24 -14.76
C SER A 123 -1.89 -2.12 -13.98
N MET A 124 -0.92 -1.46 -14.62
CA MET A 124 -0.15 -0.35 -14.06
C MET A 124 -0.61 1.02 -14.60
N ARG A 125 -1.78 1.08 -15.23
CA ARG A 125 -2.34 2.35 -15.74
C ARG A 125 -2.61 3.30 -14.57
N TYR A 126 -2.12 4.53 -14.71
CA TYR A 126 -2.25 5.61 -13.72
C TYR A 126 -1.58 5.32 -12.37
N VAL A 127 -0.66 4.35 -12.32
CA VAL A 127 0.15 4.07 -11.14
C VAL A 127 1.57 4.54 -11.39
N ASP A 128 2.07 5.45 -10.56
CA ASP A 128 3.41 6.02 -10.69
C ASP A 128 4.48 5.04 -10.19
N ILE A 129 4.22 4.41 -9.04
CA ILE A 129 5.14 3.44 -8.44
C ILE A 129 4.41 2.13 -8.15
N GLY A 130 4.70 1.11 -8.95
CA GLY A 130 4.32 -0.27 -8.69
C GLY A 130 5.37 -1.00 -7.88
N ILE A 131 4.97 -1.51 -6.72
CA ILE A 131 5.78 -2.44 -5.93
C ILE A 131 5.35 -3.86 -6.30
N PRO A 132 6.19 -4.63 -7.00
CA PRO A 132 5.86 -6.01 -7.36
C PRO A 132 5.82 -6.90 -6.13
N GLY A 133 4.78 -7.72 -5.99
CA GLY A 133 4.64 -8.66 -4.88
C GLY A 133 3.49 -9.63 -5.06
N ASN A 134 3.43 -10.68 -4.23
CA ASN A 134 2.34 -11.66 -4.26
C ASN A 134 1.14 -11.11 -3.50
N LEU A 135 0.04 -10.89 -4.21
CA LEU A 135 -1.20 -10.37 -3.63
C LEU A 135 -2.28 -11.44 -3.48
N THR A 136 -2.02 -12.67 -3.87
CA THR A 136 -2.92 -13.80 -3.64
C THR A 136 -2.92 -14.20 -2.17
N ASN A 137 -1.76 -14.14 -1.50
CA ASN A 137 -1.64 -14.55 -0.10
C ASN A 137 -1.84 -13.37 0.87
N LYS A 138 -2.87 -13.44 1.71
CA LYS A 138 -3.17 -12.49 2.83
C LYS A 138 -1.92 -12.14 3.66
N ARG A 139 -1.06 -13.12 3.92
CA ARG A 139 0.17 -12.93 4.70
C ARG A 139 1.20 -12.08 3.96
N CYS A 140 1.29 -12.25 2.64
CA CYS A 140 2.25 -11.52 1.83
C CYS A 140 1.87 -10.04 1.75
N ILE A 141 0.59 -9.71 1.53
CA ILE A 141 0.10 -8.32 1.54
C ILE A 141 0.45 -7.63 2.85
N ALA A 142 0.16 -8.27 3.99
CA ALA A 142 0.49 -7.72 5.30
C ALA A 142 2.00 -7.50 5.47
N ARG A 143 2.84 -8.42 4.96
CA ARG A 143 4.31 -8.28 4.99
C ARG A 143 4.81 -7.16 4.07
N LEU A 144 4.18 -6.93 2.93
CA LEU A 144 4.54 -5.84 2.01
C LEU A 144 4.28 -4.47 2.63
N PHE A 145 3.09 -4.26 3.21
CA PHE A 145 2.77 -3.05 3.98
C PHE A 145 3.73 -2.87 5.16
N TRP A 146 4.03 -3.95 5.88
CA TRP A 146 4.99 -3.90 6.98
C TRP A 146 6.40 -3.51 6.51
N LEU A 147 6.87 -4.11 5.42
CA LEU A 147 8.18 -3.83 4.85
C LEU A 147 8.29 -2.38 4.41
N LEU A 148 7.25 -1.85 3.75
CA LEU A 148 7.17 -0.45 3.36
C LEU A 148 7.23 0.46 4.60
N GLY A 149 6.38 0.20 5.61
CA GLY A 149 6.33 1.01 6.83
C GLY A 149 7.65 1.00 7.60
N LYS A 150 8.30 -0.16 7.68
CA LYS A 150 9.64 -0.32 8.26
C LYS A 150 10.68 0.49 7.51
N THR A 151 10.63 0.48 6.19
CA THR A 151 11.58 1.20 5.33
C THR A 151 11.40 2.72 5.43
N VAL A 152 10.15 3.20 5.45
CA VAL A 152 9.80 4.61 5.67
C VAL A 152 10.41 5.11 6.99
N ARG A 153 10.17 4.41 8.11
CA ARG A 153 10.71 4.79 9.42
C ARG A 153 12.24 4.68 9.51
N ARG A 154 12.83 3.63 8.94
CA ARG A 154 14.29 3.43 8.94
C ARG A 154 15.00 4.57 8.21
N THR A 155 14.47 5.00 7.08
CA THR A 155 15.03 6.11 6.30
C THR A 155 14.95 7.45 7.05
N ARG A 156 14.03 7.58 8.01
CA ARG A 156 13.89 8.75 8.89
C ARG A 156 14.70 8.67 10.20
N ASN A 157 15.57 7.67 10.35
CA ASN A 157 16.26 7.36 11.62
C ASN A 157 15.32 7.23 12.84
N GLN A 158 14.04 6.94 12.61
CA GLN A 158 13.08 6.73 13.69
C GLN A 158 13.18 5.30 14.22
N ARG A 159 13.35 5.16 15.54
CA ARG A 159 13.43 3.86 16.18
C ARG A 159 12.09 3.14 16.05
N TRP A 160 12.13 1.91 15.57
CA TRP A 160 10.94 1.07 15.45
C TRP A 160 10.44 0.69 16.86
N ARG A 161 9.39 1.36 17.34
CA ARG A 161 8.85 1.20 18.70
C ARG A 161 8.04 -0.08 18.94
N VAL A 162 7.74 -0.85 17.89
CA VAL A 162 6.98 -2.10 18.00
C VAL A 162 7.94 -3.29 17.95
N PRO A 163 8.10 -4.09 19.02
CA PRO A 163 8.97 -5.27 18.97
C PRO A 163 8.64 -6.15 17.76
N VAL A 164 9.66 -6.77 17.14
CA VAL A 164 9.48 -7.70 16.02
C VAL A 164 8.47 -8.81 16.38
N LEU A 165 8.44 -9.21 17.66
CA LEU A 165 7.48 -10.13 18.26
C LEU A 165 6.03 -9.60 18.32
N SER A 166 5.82 -8.30 18.56
CA SER A 166 4.47 -7.71 18.62
C SER A 166 3.80 -7.64 17.25
N ILE A 167 4.58 -7.67 16.17
CA ILE A 167 4.09 -7.72 14.79
C ILE A 167 3.92 -9.16 14.34
N LEU A 168 4.74 -10.09 14.84
CA LEU A 168 4.31 -11.48 14.84
C LEU A 168 2.94 -11.57 15.51
N VAL A 169 2.65 -10.83 16.59
CA VAL A 169 1.30 -10.81 17.20
C VAL A 169 0.23 -10.05 16.38
N VAL A 170 0.52 -9.00 15.61
CA VAL A 170 -0.49 -8.38 14.72
C VAL A 170 -0.73 -9.22 13.47
N VAL A 171 0.33 -9.72 12.83
CA VAL A 171 0.26 -10.72 11.77
C VAL A 171 -0.42 -11.99 12.32
N VAL A 172 -0.10 -12.46 13.53
CA VAL A 172 -0.73 -13.61 14.21
C VAL A 172 -2.15 -13.30 14.68
N LYS A 173 -2.52 -12.08 15.05
CA LYS A 173 -3.90 -11.67 15.34
C LYS A 173 -4.72 -11.46 14.07
N VAL A 174 -4.09 -11.18 12.93
CA VAL A 174 -4.70 -11.30 11.58
C VAL A 174 -4.85 -12.78 11.21
N LEU A 175 -3.96 -13.66 11.69
CA LEU A 175 -3.97 -15.11 11.46
C LEU A 175 -4.88 -15.91 12.42
N LYS A 176 -5.14 -15.44 13.65
CA LYS A 176 -5.93 -16.14 14.69
C LYS A 176 -7.41 -15.73 14.73
N ALA A 177 -7.83 -14.76 13.91
CA ALA A 177 -9.25 -14.38 13.80
C ALA A 177 -10.06 -15.31 12.87
N GLU A 178 -9.43 -16.38 12.38
CA GLU A 178 -10.03 -17.42 11.53
C GLU A 178 -9.74 -18.81 12.12
N ASN A 179 -9.99 -18.96 13.43
CA ASN A 179 -10.30 -20.24 14.08
C ASN A 179 -11.49 -20.01 15.01
#